data_AF-A0A3L8D6Z7-F1
#
_entry.id   AF-A0A3L8D6Z7-F1
#
_cell.length_a   1.000
_cell.length_b   1.000
_cell.length_c   1.000
_cell.angle_alpha   90.00
_cell.angle_beta   90.00
_cell.angle_gamma   90.00
#
_symmetry.space_group_name_H-M   'P 1'
#
loop_
_entity.id
_entity.type
_entity.pdbx_description
1 polymer ?
#
loop_
_entity_poly.entity_id
_entity_poly.type
_entity_poly.pdbx_seq_one_letter_code
_entity_poly.pdbx_strand_id
1 'polypeptide(L)'
;MAELEHNVDMLSDIDSEDDWEENGEEQQNIPCLFCTETSCGFPTALHHIETLHKLNFCDFIRKHIHDTYSYIKLINFIRCKEVTSEQLSALRLEAWDKDEYLRPVVEDDPWLMYGKCRRPHQYQGYG
;
A
#
# COMPACT_ATOMS: atom_id res chain seq x y z
N MET A 1 -42.94 -51.66 -22.55
CA MET A 1 -43.08 -50.24 -22.89
C MET A 1 -43.74 -49.61 -21.67
N ALA A 2 -42.96 -49.23 -20.65
CA ALA A 2 -42.24 -47.95 -20.52
C ALA A 2 -43.23 -46.76 -20.62
N GLU A 3 -43.41 -45.85 -19.67
CA GLU A 3 -42.67 -45.50 -18.44
C GLU A 3 -43.59 -44.73 -17.46
N LEU A 4 -43.23 -44.79 -16.17
CA LEU A 4 -43.71 -43.95 -15.08
C LEU A 4 -43.16 -42.53 -15.25
N GLU A 5 -43.98 -41.50 -15.09
CA GLU A 5 -43.46 -40.14 -14.86
C GLU A 5 -43.91 -39.63 -13.49
N HIS A 6 -42.88 -39.51 -12.67
CA HIS A 6 -42.82 -39.18 -11.27
C HIS A 6 -42.77 -37.65 -11.16
N ASN A 7 -43.84 -37.05 -10.66
CA ASN A 7 -43.93 -35.63 -10.33
C ASN A 7 -43.08 -35.35 -9.07
N VAL A 8 -41.78 -35.10 -9.29
CA VAL A 8 -40.86 -34.59 -8.27
C VAL A 8 -40.90 -33.08 -8.31
N ASP A 9 -41.43 -32.51 -7.23
CA ASP A 9 -41.29 -31.11 -6.85
C ASP A 9 -39.79 -30.80 -6.68
N MET A 10 -39.24 -29.91 -7.51
CA MET A 10 -37.91 -29.37 -7.30
C MET A 10 -37.92 -27.87 -7.62
N LEU A 11 -38.46 -27.11 -6.67
CA LEU A 11 -38.00 -25.76 -6.39
C LEU A 11 -36.53 -25.84 -5.99
N SER A 12 -35.63 -25.50 -6.90
CA SER A 12 -34.31 -25.00 -6.52
C SER A 12 -34.16 -23.61 -7.12
N ASP A 13 -34.48 -22.61 -6.31
CA ASP A 13 -33.89 -21.27 -6.39
C ASP A 13 -32.40 -21.44 -6.68
N ILE A 14 -32.03 -21.18 -7.94
CA ILE A 14 -30.63 -20.93 -8.28
C ILE A 14 -30.38 -19.51 -7.77
N ASP A 15 -29.92 -19.47 -6.54
CA ASP A 15 -29.27 -18.34 -5.93
C ASP A 15 -28.04 -18.01 -6.78
N SER A 16 -28.24 -17.16 -7.78
CA SER A 16 -27.16 -16.60 -8.59
C SER A 16 -26.50 -15.49 -7.79
N GLU A 17 -25.95 -15.85 -6.63
CA GLU A 17 -25.12 -15.01 -5.77
C GLU A 17 -23.66 -15.28 -6.12
N ASP A 18 -23.27 -15.00 -7.37
CA ASP A 18 -21.87 -15.00 -7.78
C ASP A 18 -21.66 -14.04 -8.94
N ASP A 19 -21.69 -12.75 -8.62
CA ASP A 19 -21.07 -11.71 -9.45
C ASP A 19 -20.64 -10.55 -8.53
N TRP A 20 -19.88 -10.88 -7.48
CA TRP A 20 -19.03 -9.88 -6.87
C TRP A 20 -17.98 -9.51 -7.91
N GLU A 21 -18.31 -8.53 -8.76
CA GLU A 21 -17.31 -7.90 -9.60
C GLU A 21 -16.18 -7.42 -8.68
N GLU A 22 -15.05 -8.14 -8.71
CA GLU A 22 -13.76 -7.71 -8.21
C GLU A 22 -13.23 -6.57 -9.11
N ASN A 23 -14.05 -5.54 -9.31
CA ASN A 23 -13.70 -4.38 -10.11
C ASN A 23 -13.75 -3.14 -9.23
N GLY A 24 -12.63 -2.95 -8.55
CA GLY A 24 -12.36 -1.74 -7.79
C GLY A 24 -11.21 -2.01 -6.86
N GLU A 25 -9.99 -2.04 -7.41
CA GLU A 25 -8.80 -1.67 -6.65
C GLU A 25 -9.21 -0.52 -5.73
N GLU A 26 -9.27 -0.78 -4.42
CA GLU A 26 -9.84 0.13 -3.45
C GLU A 26 -9.12 1.46 -3.59
N GLN A 27 -9.78 2.42 -4.24
CA GLN A 27 -9.18 3.69 -4.61
C GLN A 27 -9.09 4.55 -3.35
N GLN A 28 -8.17 4.18 -2.46
CA GLN A 28 -7.89 4.88 -1.22
C GLN A 28 -7.18 6.19 -1.54
N ASN A 29 -7.62 7.26 -0.88
CA ASN A 29 -6.99 8.56 -0.99
C ASN A 29 -5.71 8.57 -0.15
N ILE A 30 -4.58 8.73 -0.83
CA ILE A 30 -3.25 8.65 -0.23
C ILE A 30 -2.68 10.06 -0.13
N PRO A 31 -2.51 10.62 1.07
CA PRO A 31 -1.92 11.93 1.25
C PRO A 31 -0.44 11.90 0.87
N CYS A 32 0.01 12.87 0.08
CA CYS A 32 1.42 13.04 -0.28
C CYS A 32 2.27 13.21 0.98
N LEU A 33 3.51 12.71 0.96
CA LEU A 33 4.45 12.84 2.08
C LEU A 33 5.04 14.25 2.22
N PHE A 34 5.04 15.05 1.15
CA PHE A 34 5.80 16.29 1.06
C PHE A 34 4.93 17.55 0.80
N CYS A 35 3.62 17.38 0.58
CA CYS A 35 2.67 18.48 0.39
C CYS A 35 1.26 18.08 0.83
N THR A 36 0.29 18.98 0.64
CA THR A 36 -1.11 18.82 1.03
C THR A 36 -1.97 18.05 0.01
N GLU A 37 -1.41 17.66 -1.13
CA GLU A 37 -2.15 16.96 -2.18
C GLU A 37 -2.42 15.50 -1.80
N THR A 38 -3.55 14.98 -2.26
CA THR A 38 -3.95 13.57 -2.09
C THR A 38 -4.06 12.90 -3.45
N SER A 39 -3.54 11.68 -3.55
CA SER A 39 -3.56 10.89 -4.77
C SER A 39 -4.50 9.69 -4.64
N CYS A 40 -5.14 9.31 -5.74
CA CYS A 40 -5.96 8.11 -5.79
C CYS A 40 -5.06 6.89 -6.01
N GLY A 41 -4.75 6.15 -4.93
CA GLY A 41 -3.89 4.97 -4.96
C GLY A 41 -2.37 5.24 -4.93
N PHE A 42 -1.61 4.19 -4.57
CA PHE A 42 -0.15 4.26 -4.41
C PHE A 42 0.62 4.54 -5.70
N PRO A 43 0.27 3.95 -6.87
CA PRO A 43 0.97 4.25 -8.11
C PRO A 43 0.91 5.74 -8.46
N THR A 44 -0.27 6.34 -8.32
CA THR A 44 -0.50 7.77 -8.54
C THR A 44 0.27 8.62 -7.53
N ALA A 45 0.26 8.24 -6.25
CA ALA A 45 0.99 8.95 -5.20
C ALA A 45 2.51 8.92 -5.43
N LEU A 46 3.07 7.77 -5.82
CA LEU A 46 4.48 7.63 -6.16
C LEU A 46 4.86 8.48 -7.38
N HIS A 47 4.02 8.47 -8.42
CA HIS A 47 4.22 9.29 -9.61
C HIS A 47 4.19 10.79 -9.28
N HIS A 48 3.27 11.22 -8.41
CA HIS A 48 3.20 12.59 -7.93
C HIS A 48 4.49 13.01 -7.19
N ILE A 49 5.01 12.14 -6.30
CA ILE A 49 6.27 12.40 -5.60
C ILE A 49 7.45 12.50 -6.58
N GLU A 50 7.50 11.62 -7.57
CA GLU A 50 8.59 11.63 -8.56
C GLU A 50 8.55 12.88 -9.45
N THR A 51 7.37 13.33 -9.87
CA THR A 51 7.21 14.45 -10.81
C THR A 51 7.29 15.82 -10.14
N LEU A 52 6.52 16.04 -9.05
CA LEU A 52 6.47 17.34 -8.37
C LEU A 52 7.60 17.52 -7.37
N HIS A 53 7.96 16.45 -6.65
CA HIS A 53 8.98 16.51 -5.60
C HIS A 53 10.36 16.03 -6.10
N LYS A 54 10.49 15.63 -7.38
CA LYS A 54 11.73 15.21 -8.04
C LYS A 54 12.48 14.12 -7.28
N LEU A 55 11.74 13.27 -6.57
CA LEU A 55 12.28 12.20 -5.73
C LEU A 55 11.67 10.87 -6.17
N ASN A 56 12.50 9.96 -6.67
CA ASN A 56 12.06 8.58 -6.86
C ASN A 56 12.03 7.88 -5.49
N PHE A 57 10.86 7.90 -4.85
CA PHE A 57 10.70 7.38 -3.50
C PHE A 57 10.95 5.87 -3.41
N CYS A 58 10.55 5.11 -4.43
CA CYS A 58 10.82 3.68 -4.51
C CYS A 58 12.31 3.36 -4.47
N ASP A 59 13.10 4.08 -5.27
CA ASP A 59 14.55 3.97 -5.31
C ASP A 59 15.20 4.45 -4.02
N PHE A 60 14.70 5.53 -3.43
CA PHE A 60 15.19 6.02 -2.14
C PHE A 60 15.03 4.94 -1.06
N ILE A 61 13.83 4.38 -0.91
CA ILE A 61 13.59 3.32 0.08
C ILE A 61 14.47 2.10 -0.24
N ARG A 62 14.59 1.69 -1.51
CA ARG A 62 15.44 0.54 -1.90
C ARG A 62 16.92 0.73 -1.57
N LYS A 63 17.43 1.96 -1.64
CA LYS A 63 18.83 2.29 -1.34
C LYS A 63 19.11 2.44 0.15
N HIS A 64 18.14 2.92 0.92
CA HIS A 64 18.36 3.42 2.27
C HIS A 64 17.63 2.62 3.37
N ILE A 65 16.63 1.82 3.01
CA ILE A 65 15.74 1.16 3.97
C ILE A 65 15.80 -0.35 3.75
N HIS A 66 16.29 -1.05 4.75
CA HIS A 66 16.52 -2.50 4.71
C HIS A 66 15.54 -3.31 5.55
N ASP A 67 14.78 -2.65 6.43
CA ASP A 67 13.83 -3.30 7.33
C ASP A 67 12.56 -2.46 7.53
N THR A 68 11.52 -3.10 8.04
CA THR A 68 10.21 -2.49 8.26
C THR A 68 10.22 -1.38 9.31
N TYR A 69 11.05 -1.48 10.36
CA TYR A 69 11.10 -0.47 11.40
C TYR A 69 11.77 0.81 10.91
N SER A 70 12.86 0.70 10.17
CA SER A 70 13.50 1.83 9.49
C SER A 70 12.55 2.52 8.52
N TYR A 71 11.69 1.78 7.82
CA TYR A 71 10.64 2.34 6.98
C TYR A 71 9.61 3.14 7.79
N ILE A 72 9.09 2.57 8.88
CA ILE A 72 8.12 3.24 9.76
C ILE A 72 8.72 4.54 10.31
N LYS A 73 9.97 4.47 10.81
CA LYS A 73 10.72 5.63 11.31
C LYS A 73 10.85 6.72 10.24
N LEU A 74 11.16 6.36 9.00
CA LEU A 74 11.27 7.31 7.89
C LEU A 74 9.94 8.03 7.63
N ILE A 75 8.83 7.28 7.49
CA ILE A 75 7.51 7.88 7.21
C ILE A 75 7.11 8.83 8.35
N ASN A 76 7.21 8.38 9.60
CA ASN A 76 6.89 9.21 10.76
C ASN A 76 7.83 10.40 10.90
N PHE A 77 9.10 10.28 10.55
CA PHE A 77 10.03 11.41 10.52
C PHE A 77 9.61 12.48 9.51
N ILE A 78 9.28 12.08 8.27
CA ILE A 78 8.81 13.00 7.23
C ILE A 78 7.54 13.71 7.69
N ARG A 79 6.57 12.98 8.27
CA ARG A 79 5.33 13.54 8.81
C ARG A 79 5.55 14.46 10.02
N CYS A 80 6.44 14.10 10.94
CA CYS A 80 6.69 14.87 12.15
C CYS A 80 7.45 16.17 11.90
N LYS A 81 8.38 16.16 10.93
CA LYS A 81 9.27 17.28 10.66
C LYS A 81 8.89 18.08 9.42
N GLU A 82 7.85 17.65 8.69
CA GLU A 82 7.40 18.26 7.44
C GLU A 82 8.57 18.50 6.47
N VAL A 83 9.45 17.50 6.37
CA VAL A 83 10.70 17.59 5.61
C VAL A 83 10.40 17.66 4.12
N THR A 84 11.08 18.52 3.37
CA THR A 84 10.94 18.55 1.91
C THR A 84 11.72 17.41 1.26
N SER A 85 11.38 17.04 0.02
CA SER A 85 12.10 16.00 -0.72
C SER A 85 13.59 16.33 -0.94
N GLU A 86 13.90 17.61 -1.11
CA GLU A 86 15.27 18.13 -1.24
C GLU A 86 16.06 17.96 0.05
N GLN A 87 15.44 18.30 1.19
CA GLN A 87 16.04 18.09 2.50
C GLN A 87 16.23 16.59 2.77
N LEU A 88 15.23 15.76 2.47
CA LEU A 88 15.32 14.31 2.65
C LEU A 88 16.48 13.70 1.87
N SER A 89 16.71 14.18 0.64
CA SER A 89 17.83 13.74 -0.20
C SER A 89 19.20 14.18 0.32
N ALA A 90 19.26 15.29 1.06
CA ALA A 90 20.48 15.82 1.66
C ALA A 90 20.77 15.28 3.07
N LEU A 91 19.74 14.73 3.74
CA LEU A 91 19.86 14.19 5.10
C LEU A 91 20.65 12.87 5.11
N ARG A 92 21.36 12.63 6.22
CA ARG A 92 22.00 11.35 6.51
C ARG A 92 20.97 10.37 7.06
N LEU A 93 21.20 9.07 6.84
CA LEU A 93 20.38 7.96 7.34
C LEU A 93 20.09 8.04 8.86
N GLU A 94 21.03 8.60 9.61
CA GLU A 94 20.94 8.78 11.07
C GLU A 94 19.84 9.78 11.50
N ALA A 95 19.31 10.60 10.58
CA ALA A 95 18.35 11.65 10.92
C ALA A 95 17.00 11.10 11.44
N TRP A 96 16.57 9.95 10.94
CA TRP A 96 15.33 9.28 11.35
C TRP A 96 15.56 8.01 12.17
N ASP A 97 16.80 7.64 12.47
CA ASP A 97 17.09 6.45 13.29
C ASP A 97 16.94 6.72 14.79
N LYS A 98 15.72 7.10 15.20
CA LYS A 98 15.35 7.29 16.60
C LYS A 98 14.06 6.57 16.90
N ASP A 99 14.00 5.96 18.08
CA ASP A 99 12.83 5.18 18.49
C ASP A 99 11.59 6.04 18.74
N GLU A 100 11.75 7.36 18.91
CA GLU A 100 10.63 8.30 18.97
C GLU A 100 9.75 8.25 17.71
N TYR A 101 10.34 7.95 16.55
CA TYR A 101 9.62 7.83 15.27
C TYR A 101 9.00 6.47 15.03
N LEU A 102 9.10 5.52 15.98
CA LEU A 102 8.32 4.28 15.91
C LEU A 102 6.85 4.49 16.29
N ARG A 103 6.53 5.64 16.90
CA ARG A 103 5.15 6.00 17.24
C ARG A 103 4.50 6.66 16.02
N PRO A 104 3.31 6.21 15.59
CA PRO A 104 2.61 6.81 14.47
C PRO A 104 2.30 8.27 14.80
N VAL A 105 2.68 9.16 13.88
CA VAL A 105 2.36 10.59 13.97
C VAL A 105 0.97 10.86 13.44
N VAL A 106 0.56 10.08 12.43
CA VAL A 106 -0.74 10.12 11.78
C VAL A 106 -1.43 8.79 12.05
N GLU A 107 -2.67 8.85 12.55
CA GLU A 107 -3.51 7.66 12.70
C GLU A 107 -3.89 7.10 11.32
N ASP A 108 -3.83 5.77 11.18
CA ASP A 108 -4.15 5.05 9.94
C ASP A 108 -3.40 5.54 8.67
N ASP A 109 -2.14 5.99 8.81
CA ASP A 109 -1.34 6.45 7.66
C ASP A 109 -1.22 5.35 6.58
N PRO A 110 -1.74 5.57 5.36
CA PRO A 110 -1.68 4.58 4.28
C PRO A 110 -0.26 4.16 3.93
N TRP A 111 0.72 5.07 4.04
CA TRP A 111 2.12 4.74 3.73
C TRP A 111 2.69 3.71 4.69
N LEU A 112 2.30 3.73 5.97
CA LEU A 112 2.73 2.71 6.93
C LEU A 112 2.21 1.31 6.59
N MET A 113 1.05 1.22 5.91
CA MET A 113 0.51 -0.05 5.42
C MET A 113 1.22 -0.51 4.14
N TYR A 114 1.58 0.41 3.25
CA TYR A 114 2.31 0.11 2.01
C TYR A 114 3.63 -0.64 2.23
N GLY A 115 4.41 -0.19 3.22
CA GLY A 115 5.71 -0.80 3.55
C GLY A 115 5.64 -2.27 3.94
N LYS A 116 4.46 -2.75 4.40
CA LYS A 116 4.26 -4.15 4.78
C LYS A 116 4.19 -5.10 3.57
N CYS A 117 3.89 -4.59 2.37
CA CYS A 117 3.90 -5.39 1.13
C CYS A 117 5.29 -5.59 0.52
N ARG A 118 6.37 -5.07 1.12
CA ARG A 118 7.75 -5.21 0.61
C ARG A 118 8.38 -6.60 0.81
N ARG A 119 7.60 -7.68 0.84
CA ARG A 119 8.19 -9.03 0.73
C ARG A 119 8.27 -9.43 -0.74
N PRO A 120 9.48 -9.60 -1.32
CA PRO A 120 9.58 -10.43 -2.49
C PRO A 120 9.19 -11.84 -2.05
N HIS A 121 8.17 -12.39 -2.70
CA HIS A 121 7.91 -13.82 -2.69
C HIS A 121 9.12 -14.50 -3.36
N GLN A 122 10.17 -14.75 -2.59
CA GLN A 122 11.11 -15.80 -2.94
C GLN A 122 10.47 -17.14 -2.56
N TYR A 123 9.47 -17.56 -3.34
CA TYR A 123 9.26 -18.98 -3.61
C TYR A 123 9.54 -19.19 -5.10
N GLN A 124 10.82 -19.28 -5.43
CA GLN A 124 11.25 -20.16 -6.50
C GLN A 124 11.96 -21.32 -5.81
N GLY A 125 11.33 -22.49 -5.86
CA GLY A 125 11.85 -23.72 -5.28
C GLY A 125 10.74 -24.70 -5.00
N TYR A 126 10.37 -25.48 -6.01
CA TYR A 126 10.10 -26.92 -6.04
C TYR A 126 9.17 -27.22 -7.22
N GLY A 127 9.74 -27.86 -8.25
CA GLY A 127 9.11 -28.27 -9.50
C GLY A 127 10.19 -28.71 -10.49
#